data_AF-Q5BE01-F1
#
_entry.id   AF-Q5BE01-F1
#
_cell.length_a   1.000
_cell.length_b   1.000
_cell.length_c   1.000
_cell.angle_alpha   90.00
_cell.angle_beta   90.00
_cell.angle_gamma   90.00
#
_symmetry.space_group_name_H-M   'P 1'
#
loop_
_entity.id
_entity.type
_entity.pdbx_description
1 polymer ?
#
loop_
_entity_poly.entity_id
_entity_poly.type
_entity_poly.pdbx_seq_one_letter_code
_entity_poly.pdbx_strand_id
1 'polypeptide(L)'
;MASSTGAGWAQLRQQARSLETQTESLFHTYSQYASMTKLPPQPAEEEIRNEHQIRDLLEKRESLLAQLARLLDSEATLTSSALKQNNLARHREVLAEHKRELSRLTAAIAELRDRANLLSNVRSDINAYRSSNPAAAESEYMLEERRRIDESHGVIDGVLSQAARHFRALTGGLWALPAKSRG
;
A
#
# COMPACT_ATOMS: atom_id res chain seq x y z
N MET A 1 34.29 42.33 10.63
CA MET A 1 33.01 42.10 9.91
C MET A 1 32.88 40.62 9.56
N ALA A 2 32.61 39.73 10.53
CA ALA A 2 32.60 38.27 10.34
C ALA A 2 31.30 37.58 10.83
N SER A 3 30.21 38.34 11.01
CA SER A 3 28.97 37.87 11.65
C SER A 3 27.82 37.55 10.67
N SER A 4 27.94 37.85 9.37
CA SER A 4 26.85 37.67 8.41
C SER A 4 26.80 36.27 7.78
N THR A 5 27.94 35.60 7.63
CA THR A 5 28.01 34.36 6.83
C THR A 5 27.60 33.10 7.58
N GLY A 6 27.97 33.00 8.86
CA GLY A 6 27.53 31.91 9.74
C GLY A 6 26.00 31.87 9.93
N ALA A 7 25.36 33.04 9.92
CA ALA A 7 23.90 33.18 9.98
C ALA A 7 23.22 32.70 8.68
N GLY A 8 23.79 33.04 7.52
CA GLY A 8 23.27 32.60 6.22
C GLY A 8 23.28 31.07 6.05
N TRP A 9 24.34 30.39 6.48
CA TRP A 9 24.40 28.93 6.48
C TRP A 9 23.31 28.29 7.34
N ALA A 10 23.13 28.79 8.56
CA ALA A 10 22.13 28.27 9.49
C ALA A 10 20.71 28.44 8.94
N GLN A 11 20.41 29.58 8.33
CA GLN A 11 19.12 29.88 7.71
C GLN A 11 18.83 28.95 6.53
N LEU A 12 19.77 28.79 5.60
CA LEU A 12 19.58 27.90 4.44
C LEU A 12 19.43 26.43 4.86
N ARG A 13 20.20 25.98 5.85
CA ARG A 13 20.04 24.62 6.41
C ARG A 13 18.65 24.43 7.02
N GLN A 14 18.15 25.41 7.75
CA GLN A 14 16.82 25.33 8.34
C GLN A 14 15.73 25.30 7.26
N GLN A 15 15.89 26.06 6.20
CA GLN A 15 15.02 26.01 5.03
C GLN A 15 15.07 24.64 4.34
N ALA A 16 16.27 24.04 4.19
CA ALA A 16 16.43 22.69 3.63
C ALA A 16 15.61 21.64 4.40
N ARG A 17 15.68 21.68 5.74
CA ARG A 17 14.89 20.81 6.62
C ARG A 17 13.39 21.04 6.48
N SER A 18 12.95 22.30 6.42
CA SER A 18 11.53 22.60 6.27
C SER A 18 10.98 22.03 4.95
N LEU A 19 11.71 22.20 3.84
CA LEU A 19 11.32 21.62 2.56
C LEU A 19 11.35 20.09 2.58
N GLU A 20 12.30 19.49 3.28
CA GLU A 20 12.37 18.04 3.49
C GLU A 20 11.12 17.51 4.19
N THR A 21 10.75 18.07 5.34
CA THR A 21 9.53 17.69 6.08
C THR A 21 8.26 17.91 5.25
N GLN A 22 8.17 18.98 4.48
CA GLN A 22 7.06 19.20 3.55
C GLN A 22 7.01 18.09 2.49
N THR A 23 8.16 17.70 1.94
CA THR A 23 8.25 16.63 0.95
C THR A 23 7.79 15.29 1.55
N GLU A 24 8.22 14.97 2.77
CA GLU A 24 7.83 13.74 3.48
C GLU A 24 6.32 13.68 3.72
N SER A 25 5.70 14.80 4.09
CA SER A 25 4.25 14.86 4.30
C SER A 25 3.48 14.57 3.02
N LEU A 26 3.94 15.07 1.87
CA LEU A 26 3.32 14.78 0.58
C LEU A 26 3.56 13.33 0.15
N PHE A 27 4.73 12.76 0.42
CA PHE A 27 4.97 11.33 0.17
C PHE A 27 4.06 10.43 1.00
N HIS A 28 3.77 10.80 2.25
CA HIS A 28 2.83 10.05 3.08
C HIS A 28 1.45 9.97 2.41
N THR A 29 0.95 11.07 1.86
CA THR A 29 -0.33 11.09 1.13
C THR A 29 -0.22 10.38 -0.23
N TYR A 30 0.84 10.63 -0.99
CA TYR A 30 1.01 10.08 -2.34
C TYR A 30 1.20 8.56 -2.34
N SER A 31 1.92 8.01 -1.36
CA SER A 31 2.07 6.55 -1.21
C SER A 31 0.76 5.82 -0.92
N GLN A 32 -0.27 6.49 -0.40
CA GLN A 32 -1.58 5.87 -0.19
C GLN A 32 -2.19 5.39 -1.51
N TYR A 33 -2.00 6.11 -2.62
CA TYR A 33 -2.49 5.70 -3.94
C TYR A 33 -1.86 4.37 -4.40
N ALA A 34 -0.59 4.11 -4.05
CA ALA A 34 0.07 2.83 -4.34
C ALA A 34 -0.43 1.66 -3.48
N SER A 35 -1.16 1.94 -2.39
CA SER A 35 -1.75 0.92 -1.50
C SER A 35 -3.25 0.70 -1.70
N MET A 36 -3.89 1.52 -2.54
CA MET A 36 -5.32 1.42 -2.81
C MET A 36 -5.64 0.17 -3.63
N THR A 37 -6.60 -0.63 -3.15
CA THR A 37 -7.06 -1.87 -3.81
C THR A 37 -7.94 -1.61 -5.03
N LYS A 38 -8.62 -0.46 -5.08
CA LYS A 38 -9.44 -0.02 -6.21
C LYS A 38 -9.02 1.40 -6.58
N LEU A 39 -7.99 1.49 -7.39
CA LEU A 39 -7.55 2.78 -7.91
C LEU A 39 -8.45 3.19 -9.08
N PRO A 40 -8.93 4.44 -9.14
CA PRO A 40 -9.69 4.93 -10.28
C PRO A 40 -8.85 4.82 -11.58
N PRO A 41 -9.50 4.53 -12.73
CA PRO A 41 -8.80 4.35 -14.00
C PRO A 41 -8.14 5.64 -14.50
N GLN A 42 -8.67 6.80 -14.10
CA GLN A 42 -8.04 8.10 -14.32
C GLN A 42 -7.40 8.62 -13.03
N PRO A 43 -6.23 9.29 -13.11
CA PRO A 43 -5.63 9.92 -11.95
C PRO A 43 -6.55 11.00 -11.38
N ALA A 44 -6.70 11.03 -10.06
CA ALA A 44 -7.45 12.09 -9.41
C ALA A 44 -6.70 13.43 -9.57
N GLU A 45 -7.43 14.55 -9.65
CA GLU A 45 -6.80 15.88 -9.73
C GLU A 45 -5.86 16.12 -8.54
N GLU A 46 -6.23 15.64 -7.35
CA GLU A 46 -5.41 15.72 -6.14
C GLU A 46 -4.11 14.91 -6.25
N GLU A 47 -4.14 13.74 -6.88
CA GLU A 47 -2.95 12.92 -7.09
C GLU A 47 -1.97 13.60 -8.03
N ILE A 48 -2.48 14.09 -9.17
CA ILE A 48 -1.66 14.83 -10.14
C ILE A 48 -1.04 16.05 -9.46
N ARG A 49 -1.85 16.79 -8.68
CA ARG A 49 -1.37 17.95 -7.93
C ARG A 49 -0.29 17.57 -6.92
N ASN A 50 -0.49 16.51 -6.14
CA ASN A 50 0.47 16.03 -5.15
C ASN A 50 1.79 15.63 -5.81
N GLU A 51 1.73 14.88 -6.92
CA GLU A 51 2.93 14.48 -7.66
C GLU A 51 3.70 15.69 -8.19
N HIS A 52 3.01 16.66 -8.78
CA HIS A 52 3.63 17.90 -9.24
C HIS A 52 4.26 18.69 -8.09
N GLN A 53 3.55 18.82 -6.97
CA GLN A 53 4.07 19.51 -5.79
C GLN A 53 5.33 18.81 -5.22
N ILE A 54 5.38 17.47 -5.22
CA ILE A 54 6.57 16.74 -4.83
C ILE A 54 7.72 17.05 -5.79
N ARG A 55 7.50 17.02 -7.11
CA ARG A 55 8.53 17.36 -8.11
C ARG A 55 9.08 18.77 -7.89
N ASP A 56 8.21 19.76 -7.75
CA ASP A 56 8.58 21.16 -7.50
C ASP A 56 9.41 21.32 -6.22
N LEU A 57 9.04 20.62 -5.13
CA LEU A 57 9.80 20.66 -3.88
C LEU A 57 11.17 20.02 -4.02
N LEU A 58 11.30 18.92 -4.77
CA LEU A 58 12.59 18.26 -5.03
C LEU A 58 13.52 19.17 -5.83
N GLU A 59 13.02 19.86 -6.85
CA GLU A 59 13.78 20.85 -7.62
C GLU A 59 14.22 22.05 -6.77
N LYS A 60 13.30 22.59 -5.96
CA LYS A 60 13.62 23.66 -5.01
C LYS A 60 14.71 23.22 -4.04
N ARG A 61 14.61 22.01 -3.48
CA ARG A 61 15.65 21.45 -2.59
C ARG A 61 16.98 21.32 -3.32
N GLU A 62 17.01 20.82 -4.55
CA GLU A 62 18.23 20.72 -5.35
C GLU A 62 18.91 22.08 -5.53
N SER A 63 18.14 23.11 -5.90
CA SER A 63 18.66 24.47 -6.07
C SER A 63 19.23 25.04 -4.75
N LEU A 64 18.60 24.74 -3.61
CA LEU A 64 19.02 25.18 -2.30
C LEU A 64 20.28 24.45 -1.84
N LEU A 65 20.38 23.14 -2.08
CA LEU A 65 21.60 22.37 -1.79
C LEU A 65 22.78 22.84 -2.65
N ALA A 66 22.53 23.27 -3.89
CA ALA A 66 23.56 23.90 -4.72
C ALA A 66 23.99 25.28 -4.18
N GLN A 67 23.11 26.03 -3.51
CA GLN A 67 23.48 27.28 -2.82
C GLN A 67 24.32 26.99 -1.56
N LEU A 68 23.92 26.00 -0.76
CA LEU A 68 24.71 25.55 0.40
C LEU A 68 26.10 25.09 -0.05
N ALA A 69 26.21 24.29 -1.11
CA ALA A 69 27.50 23.86 -1.66
C ALA A 69 28.41 25.04 -2.00
N ARG A 70 27.90 26.02 -2.76
CA ARG A 70 28.65 27.22 -3.15
C ARG A 70 29.12 28.04 -1.94
N LEU A 71 28.28 28.18 -0.91
CA LEU A 71 28.67 28.86 0.33
C LEU A 71 29.80 28.12 1.05
N LEU A 72 29.71 26.78 1.12
CA LEU A 72 30.77 25.94 1.69
C LEU A 72 32.10 26.09 0.93
N ASP A 73 32.06 26.19 -0.38
CA ASP A 73 33.25 26.33 -1.23
C ASP A 73 33.86 27.74 -1.13
N SER A 74 33.04 28.76 -0.91
CA SER A 74 33.48 30.17 -0.85
C SER A 74 34.17 30.58 0.45
N GLU A 75 33.96 29.84 1.55
CA GLU A 75 34.54 30.16 2.85
C GLU A 75 35.46 29.03 3.33
N ALA A 76 36.77 29.23 3.25
CA ALA A 76 37.78 28.27 3.69
C ALA A 76 37.57 27.78 5.15
N THR A 77 37.04 28.63 6.02
CA THR A 77 36.68 28.30 7.41
C THR A 77 35.43 27.41 7.51
N LEU A 78 34.47 27.56 6.58
CA LEU A 78 33.30 26.69 6.44
C LEU A 78 33.69 25.35 5.83
N THR A 79 34.56 25.36 4.81
CA THR A 79 35.08 24.15 4.17
C THR A 79 35.85 23.29 5.18
N SER A 80 36.58 23.88 6.12
CA SER A 80 37.26 23.14 7.18
C SER A 80 36.30 22.48 8.21
N SER A 81 35.00 22.82 8.19
CA SER A 81 34.02 22.27 9.12
C SER A 81 33.45 20.95 8.63
N ALA A 82 34.02 19.83 9.11
CA ALA A 82 33.53 18.48 8.82
C ALA A 82 32.02 18.30 9.10
N LEU A 83 31.49 18.99 10.12
CA LEU A 83 30.06 18.98 10.43
C LEU A 83 29.20 19.58 9.31
N LYS A 84 29.62 20.70 8.70
CA LYS A 84 28.86 21.35 7.63
C LYS A 84 28.88 20.52 6.36
N GLN A 85 30.05 19.94 6.02
CA GLN A 85 30.19 19.00 4.92
C GLN A 85 29.29 17.77 5.09
N ASN A 86 29.29 17.15 6.28
CA ASN A 86 28.44 16.00 6.57
C ASN A 86 26.95 16.32 6.46
N ASN A 87 26.53 17.51 6.91
CA ASN A 87 25.13 17.94 6.76
C ASN A 87 24.71 18.10 5.30
N LEU A 88 25.55 18.71 4.47
CA LEU A 88 25.27 18.84 3.04
C LEU A 88 25.21 17.46 2.38
N ALA A 89 26.14 16.55 2.71
CA ALA A 89 26.13 15.18 2.21
C ALA A 89 24.83 14.46 2.57
N ARG A 90 24.39 14.54 3.82
CA ARG A 90 23.13 13.94 4.28
C ARG A 90 21.93 14.49 3.53
N HIS A 91 21.83 15.80 3.33
CA HIS A 91 20.70 16.35 2.58
C HIS A 91 20.69 15.91 1.11
N ARG A 92 21.87 15.72 0.49
CA ARG A 92 21.98 15.18 -0.88
C ARG A 92 21.54 13.72 -0.95
N GLU A 93 21.92 12.91 0.03
CA GLU A 93 21.49 11.51 0.15
C GLU A 93 19.96 11.41 0.27
N VAL A 94 19.36 12.16 1.21
CA VAL A 94 17.90 12.18 1.38
C VAL A 94 17.19 12.67 0.11
N LEU A 95 17.72 13.69 -0.57
CA LEU A 95 17.16 14.16 -1.84
C LEU A 95 17.20 13.07 -2.93
N ALA A 96 18.32 12.35 -3.04
CA ALA A 96 18.46 11.28 -4.01
C ALA A 96 17.50 10.11 -3.71
N GLU A 97 17.34 9.76 -2.43
CA GLU A 97 16.38 8.75 -2.00
C GLU A 97 14.95 9.16 -2.32
N HIS A 98 14.56 10.39 -2.02
CA HIS A 98 13.22 10.89 -2.33
C HIS A 98 12.95 10.92 -3.84
N LYS A 99 13.95 11.23 -4.68
CA LYS A 99 13.80 11.15 -6.14
C LYS A 99 13.54 9.71 -6.62
N ARG A 100 14.23 8.73 -6.04
CA ARG A 100 14.02 7.30 -6.34
C ARG A 100 12.65 6.84 -5.87
N GLU A 101 12.24 7.22 -4.67
CA GLU A 101 10.94 6.86 -4.12
C GLU A 101 9.79 7.42 -4.98
N LEU A 102 9.88 8.66 -5.46
CA LEU A 102 8.90 9.20 -6.40
C LEU A 102 8.82 8.36 -7.69
N SER A 103 9.95 7.99 -8.27
CA SER A 103 9.98 7.14 -9.47
C SER A 103 9.39 5.75 -9.22
N ARG A 104 9.60 5.20 -8.02
CA ARG A 104 9.05 3.90 -7.63
C ARG A 104 7.54 3.96 -7.43
N LEU A 105 7.05 4.98 -6.71
CA LEU A 105 5.62 5.15 -6.44
C LEU A 105 4.84 5.42 -7.73
N THR A 106 5.35 6.30 -8.60
CA THR A 106 4.73 6.58 -9.91
C THR A 106 4.62 5.30 -10.76
N ALA A 107 5.68 4.48 -10.82
CA ALA A 107 5.66 3.21 -11.53
C ALA A 107 4.65 2.21 -10.93
N ALA A 108 4.63 2.07 -9.60
CA ALA A 108 3.70 1.16 -8.93
C ALA A 108 2.24 1.58 -9.13
N ILE A 109 1.94 2.88 -9.08
CA ILE A 109 0.61 3.44 -9.33
C ILE A 109 0.18 3.17 -10.78
N ALA A 110 1.08 3.36 -11.75
CA ALA A 110 0.80 3.06 -13.15
C ALA A 110 0.49 1.56 -13.37
N GLU A 111 1.30 0.67 -12.80
CA GLU A 111 1.09 -0.78 -12.89
C GLU A 111 -0.26 -1.21 -12.29
N LEU A 112 -0.65 -0.63 -11.15
CA LEU A 112 -1.95 -0.89 -10.53
C LEU A 112 -3.12 -0.47 -11.43
N ARG A 113 -3.00 0.67 -12.12
CA ARG A 113 -4.01 1.11 -13.10
C ARG A 113 -4.09 0.16 -14.30
N ASP A 114 -2.95 -0.21 -14.85
CA ASP A 114 -2.90 -1.12 -16.00
C ASP A 114 -3.56 -2.46 -15.65
N ARG A 115 -3.25 -3.01 -14.48
CA ARG A 115 -3.90 -4.22 -13.97
C ARG A 115 -5.41 -4.05 -13.79
N ALA A 116 -5.86 -2.93 -13.22
CA ALA A 116 -7.28 -2.66 -13.05
C ALA A 116 -8.02 -2.56 -14.39
N ASN A 117 -7.43 -1.90 -15.38
CA ASN A 117 -7.98 -1.77 -16.72
C ASN A 117 -8.06 -3.14 -17.44
N LEU A 118 -7.02 -3.95 -17.35
CA LEU A 118 -7.01 -5.31 -17.90
C LEU A 118 -8.10 -6.19 -17.28
N LEU A 119 -8.26 -6.18 -15.95
CA LEU A 119 -9.30 -6.94 -15.26
C LEU A 119 -10.70 -6.48 -15.65
N SER A 120 -10.90 -5.18 -15.87
CA SER A 120 -12.17 -4.62 -16.34
C SER A 120 -12.52 -5.15 -17.74
N ASN A 121 -11.56 -5.11 -18.66
CA ASN A 121 -11.73 -5.60 -20.03
C ASN A 121 -12.02 -7.10 -20.05
N VAL A 122 -11.21 -7.91 -19.36
CA VAL A 122 -11.41 -9.36 -19.26
C VAL A 122 -12.79 -9.70 -18.68
N ARG A 123 -13.25 -8.96 -17.66
CA ARG A 123 -14.58 -9.18 -17.09
C ARG A 123 -15.68 -8.82 -18.09
N SER A 124 -15.49 -7.77 -18.87
CA SER A 124 -16.42 -7.37 -19.94
C SER A 124 -16.50 -8.43 -21.03
N ASP A 125 -15.35 -8.94 -21.49
CA ASP A 125 -15.25 -9.99 -22.50
C ASP A 125 -15.87 -11.30 -22.02
N ILE A 126 -15.63 -11.70 -20.77
CA ILE A 126 -16.26 -12.88 -20.16
C ILE A 126 -17.78 -12.71 -20.12
N ASN A 127 -18.28 -11.53 -19.73
CA ASN A 127 -19.71 -11.28 -19.68
C ASN A 127 -20.33 -11.28 -21.09
N ALA A 128 -19.64 -10.70 -22.08
CA ALA A 128 -20.06 -10.69 -23.48
C ALA A 128 -20.04 -12.11 -24.10
N TYR A 129 -19.04 -12.92 -23.75
CA TYR A 129 -18.99 -14.32 -24.15
C TYR A 129 -20.14 -15.13 -23.54
N ARG A 130 -20.41 -14.96 -22.23
CA ARG A 130 -21.55 -15.62 -21.58
C ARG A 130 -22.89 -15.18 -22.17
N SER A 131 -23.06 -13.90 -22.50
CA SER A 131 -24.30 -13.40 -23.10
C SER A 131 -24.48 -13.84 -24.56
N SER A 132 -23.39 -13.98 -25.32
CA SER A 132 -23.42 -14.48 -26.71
C SER A 132 -23.51 -16.01 -26.80
N ASN A 133 -23.13 -16.74 -25.75
CA ASN A 133 -23.29 -18.20 -25.64
C ASN A 133 -24.19 -18.60 -24.43
N PRO A 134 -25.52 -18.39 -24.50
CA PRO A 134 -26.44 -18.68 -23.40
C PRO A 134 -26.42 -20.15 -22.95
N ALA A 135 -26.28 -21.09 -23.89
CA ALA A 135 -26.23 -22.52 -23.58
C ALA A 135 -24.97 -22.91 -22.79
N ALA A 136 -23.82 -22.28 -23.07
CA ALA A 136 -22.60 -22.49 -22.29
C ALA A 136 -22.72 -21.85 -20.91
N ALA A 137 -23.29 -20.65 -20.82
CA ALA A 137 -23.54 -19.96 -19.55
C ALA A 137 -24.53 -20.74 -18.65
N GLU A 138 -25.58 -21.33 -19.23
CA GLU A 138 -26.53 -22.20 -18.51
C GLU A 138 -25.84 -23.47 -18.00
N SER A 139 -24.98 -24.10 -18.81
CA SER A 139 -24.22 -25.28 -18.38
C SER A 139 -23.24 -24.98 -17.23
N GLU A 140 -22.58 -23.82 -17.26
CA GLU A 140 -21.67 -23.36 -16.19
C GLU A 140 -22.46 -23.07 -14.90
N TYR A 141 -23.63 -22.42 -15.03
CA TYR A 141 -24.55 -22.18 -13.92
C TYR A 141 -25.05 -23.49 -13.28
N MET A 142 -25.43 -24.48 -14.10
CA MET A 142 -25.87 -25.79 -13.60
C MET A 142 -24.77 -26.56 -12.86
N LEU A 143 -23.51 -26.47 -13.33
CA LEU A 143 -22.37 -27.08 -12.66
C LEU A 143 -22.07 -26.43 -11.31
N GLU A 144 -22.16 -25.10 -11.24
CA GLU A 144 -22.00 -24.36 -9.98
C GLU A 144 -23.13 -24.69 -8.99
N GLU A 145 -24.37 -24.78 -9.46
CA GLU A 145 -25.51 -25.16 -8.63
C GLU A 145 -25.34 -26.58 -8.08
N ARG A 146 -24.80 -27.51 -8.88
CA ARG A 146 -24.48 -28.86 -8.42
C ARG A 146 -23.44 -28.85 -7.29
N ARG A 147 -22.36 -28.07 -7.43
CA ARG A 147 -21.36 -27.92 -6.36
C ARG A 147 -21.98 -27.37 -5.08
N ARG A 148 -22.82 -26.35 -5.20
CA ARG A 148 -23.51 -25.74 -4.05
C ARG A 148 -24.42 -26.74 -3.34
N ILE A 149 -25.14 -27.58 -4.09
CA ILE A 149 -25.97 -28.66 -3.54
C ILE A 149 -25.08 -29.69 -2.84
N ASP A 150 -23.98 -30.12 -3.46
CA ASP A 150 -23.06 -31.10 -2.87
C ASP A 150 -22.44 -30.59 -1.55
N GLU A 151 -22.04 -29.32 -1.51
CA GLU A 151 -21.56 -28.66 -0.28
C GLU A 151 -22.65 -28.60 0.80
N SER A 152 -23.88 -28.25 0.42
CA SER A 152 -25.02 -28.22 1.34
C SER A 152 -25.33 -29.60 1.91
N HIS A 153 -25.28 -30.65 1.08
CA HIS A 153 -25.47 -32.04 1.53
C HIS A 153 -24.39 -32.47 2.53
N GLY A 154 -23.12 -32.11 2.29
CA GLY A 154 -22.03 -32.39 3.23
C GLY A 154 -22.25 -31.73 4.61
N VAL A 155 -22.78 -30.51 4.64
CA VAL A 155 -23.14 -29.82 5.89
C VAL A 155 -24.29 -30.53 6.60
N ILE A 156 -25.33 -30.94 5.86
CA ILE A 156 -26.48 -31.69 6.41
C ILE A 156 -26.03 -33.03 6.99
N ASP A 157 -25.18 -33.78 6.29
CA ASP A 157 -24.61 -35.04 6.80
C ASP A 157 -23.75 -34.81 8.06
N GLY A 158 -23.04 -33.68 8.12
CA GLY A 158 -22.36 -33.23 9.33
C GLY A 158 -23.31 -33.02 10.52
N VAL A 159 -24.43 -32.33 10.30
CA VAL A 159 -25.47 -32.10 11.32
C VAL A 159 -26.15 -33.41 11.71
N LEU A 160 -26.49 -34.27 10.75
CA LEU A 160 -27.11 -35.57 10.99
C LEU A 160 -26.17 -36.50 11.77
N SER A 161 -24.88 -36.55 11.42
CA SER A 161 -23.89 -37.34 12.16
C SER A 161 -23.63 -36.81 13.56
N GLN A 162 -23.69 -35.49 13.77
CA GLN A 162 -23.63 -34.87 15.10
C GLN A 162 -24.88 -35.19 15.92
N ALA A 163 -26.08 -35.03 15.36
CA ALA A 163 -27.33 -35.38 16.00
C ALA A 163 -27.41 -36.88 16.35
N ALA A 164 -26.97 -37.76 15.45
CA ALA A 164 -26.87 -39.19 15.70
C ALA A 164 -25.87 -39.54 16.82
N ARG A 165 -24.72 -38.84 16.88
CA ARG A 165 -23.78 -38.96 18.01
C ARG A 165 -24.41 -38.51 19.32
N HIS A 166 -25.12 -37.38 19.34
CA HIS A 166 -25.83 -36.91 20.53
C HIS A 166 -26.95 -37.86 20.96
N PHE A 167 -27.75 -38.36 20.01
CA PHE A 167 -28.80 -39.32 20.29
C PHE A 167 -28.23 -40.64 20.84
N ARG A 168 -27.11 -41.13 20.30
CA ARG A 168 -26.39 -42.30 20.83
C ARG A 168 -25.81 -42.04 22.22
N ALA A 169 -25.31 -40.84 22.50
CA ALA A 169 -24.83 -40.45 23.83
C ALA A 169 -25.97 -40.35 24.87
N LEU A 170 -27.15 -39.85 24.47
CA LEU A 170 -28.34 -39.75 25.32
C LEU A 170 -29.00 -41.11 25.57
N THR A 171 -29.03 -42.01 24.58
CA THR A 171 -29.61 -43.35 24.71
C THR A 171 -28.67 -44.36 25.36
N GLY A 172 -27.35 -44.20 25.19
CA GLY A 172 -26.32 -45.00 25.88
C GLY A 172 -26.17 -44.69 27.37
N GLY A 173 -26.63 -43.51 27.82
CA GLY A 173 -26.64 -43.13 29.24
C GLY A 173 -27.74 -43.80 30.08
N LEU A 174 -28.75 -44.41 29.45
CA LEU A 174 -29.91 -44.97 30.18
C LEU A 174 -29.70 -46.40 30.70
N TRP A 175 -28.54 -47.03 30.46
CA TRP A 175 -28.26 -48.43 30.86
C TRP A 175 -27.13 -48.56 31.91
N ALA A 176 -26.65 -47.45 32.47
CA ALA A 176 -25.64 -47.47 33.54
C ALA A 176 -26.25 -47.05 34.90
N LEU A 177 -27.11 -47.90 35.46
CA LEU A 177 -27.47 -47.84 36.89
C LEU A 177 -26.44 -48.67 37.69
N PRO A 178 -25.65 -48.08 38.61
CA PRO A 178 -24.81 -48.88 39.49
C PRO A 178 -25.67 -49.55 40.57
N ALA A 179 -25.62 -50.89 40.61
CA ALA A 179 -26.22 -51.69 41.66
C ALA A 179 -25.63 -51.30 43.03
N LYS A 180 -26.44 -50.67 43.88
CA LYS A 180 -26.11 -50.39 45.28
C LYS A 180 -26.19 -51.68 46.08
N SER A 181 -25.05 -52.31 46.35
CA SER A 181 -24.90 -53.39 47.33
C SER A 181 -25.11 -52.82 48.74
N ARG A 182 -26.15 -53.29 49.44
CA ARG A 182 -26.38 -53.06 50.87
C ARG A 182 -25.49 -54.03 51.67
N GLY A 183 -24.85 -53.50 52.72
CA GLY A 183 -24.53 -54.28 53.92
C GLY A 183 -25.72 -54.29 54.87
#